data_AF-A0A3M1XUF2-F1
#
_entry.id   AF-A0A3M1XUF2-F1
#
_cell.length_a   1.000
_cell.length_b   1.000
_cell.length_c   1.000
_cell.angle_alpha   90.00
_cell.angle_beta   90.00
_cell.angle_gamma   90.00
#
_symmetry.space_group_name_H-M   'P 1'
#
loop_
_entity.id
_entity.type
_entity.pdbx_description
1 polymer ?
#
loop_
_entity_poly.entity_id
_entity_poly.type
_entity_poly.pdbx_seq_one_letter_code
_entity_poly.pdbx_strand_id
1 'polypeptide(L)'
;MGEVRNRQQVMKRKRRSNLEVMMGSSMSLNLTGYVGSTPVLKEVGEQRVASFSMAVNRKTSSGKQQTFWVRVNCWNGLVDVVAMKYLHKGSLCQCEAT
;
A
#
# COMPACT_ATOMS: atom_id res chain seq x y z
N MET A 1 -29.03 -34.35 22.04
CA MET A 1 -29.13 -33.40 20.89
C MET A 1 -28.88 -31.92 21.25
N GLY A 2 -28.50 -31.58 22.50
CA GLY A 2 -28.34 -30.16 22.94
C GLY A 2 -26.92 -29.58 22.92
N GLU A 3 -25.88 -30.43 22.81
CA GLU A 3 -24.49 -30.02 23.01
C GLU A 3 -23.85 -29.35 21.77
N VAL A 4 -24.28 -29.78 20.58
CA VAL A 4 -23.80 -29.24 19.29
C VAL A 4 -24.28 -27.79 19.07
N ARG A 5 -25.47 -27.46 19.57
CA ARG A 5 -26.07 -26.12 19.45
C ARG A 5 -25.29 -25.08 20.26
N ASN A 6 -24.76 -25.49 21.42
CA ASN A 6 -24.01 -24.60 22.31
C ASN A 6 -22.60 -24.29 21.77
N ARG A 7 -21.93 -25.27 21.14
CA ARG A 7 -20.62 -25.05 20.48
C ARG A 7 -20.70 -24.07 19.31
N GLN A 8 -21.76 -24.13 18.50
CA GLN A 8 -21.97 -23.15 17.42
C GLN A 8 -22.21 -21.73 17.97
N GLN A 9 -22.87 -21.60 19.10
CA GLN A 9 -23.16 -20.31 19.73
C GLN A 9 -21.90 -19.68 20.34
N VAL A 10 -21.02 -20.49 20.95
CA VAL A 10 -19.70 -20.04 21.47
C VAL A 10 -18.76 -19.64 20.33
N MET A 11 -18.72 -20.38 19.22
CA MET A 11 -17.90 -20.04 18.05
C MET A 11 -18.36 -18.75 17.35
N LYS A 12 -19.67 -18.46 17.31
CA LYS A 12 -20.20 -17.19 16.78
C LYS A 12 -19.89 -15.99 17.69
N ARG A 13 -19.79 -16.20 19.01
CA ARG A 13 -19.46 -15.14 19.98
C ARG A 13 -17.97 -14.79 19.96
N LYS A 14 -17.09 -15.79 19.77
CA LYS A 14 -15.62 -15.58 19.72
C LYS A 14 -15.13 -14.98 18.39
N ARG A 15 -15.91 -15.10 17.30
CA ARG A 15 -15.60 -14.42 16.03
C ARG A 15 -15.85 -12.90 16.07
N ARG A 16 -16.60 -12.40 17.06
CA ARG A 16 -16.86 -10.96 17.22
C ARG A 16 -15.84 -10.23 18.10
N SER A 17 -14.94 -10.94 18.81
CA SER A 17 -13.95 -10.30 19.67
C SER A 17 -12.62 -9.98 18.97
N ASN A 18 -12.41 -10.45 17.73
CA ASN A 18 -11.19 -10.19 16.96
C ASN A 18 -11.37 -9.13 15.87
N LEU A 19 -12.53 -8.47 15.82
CA LEU A 19 -12.64 -7.17 15.21
C LEU A 19 -12.27 -6.17 16.31
N GLU A 20 -10.97 -6.05 16.60
CA GLU A 20 -10.50 -4.83 17.26
C GLU A 20 -10.96 -3.69 16.35
N VAL A 21 -11.97 -2.97 16.81
CA VAL A 21 -12.36 -1.71 16.20
C VAL A 21 -11.10 -0.87 16.23
N MET A 22 -10.49 -0.61 15.07
CA MET A 22 -9.44 0.39 14.94
C MET A 22 -10.01 1.70 15.46
N MET A 23 -9.75 2.02 16.72
CA MET A 23 -10.04 3.33 17.29
C MET A 23 -8.94 4.27 16.83
N GLY A 24 -9.10 4.75 15.60
CA GLY A 24 -8.19 5.65 14.92
C GLY A 24 -8.66 5.90 13.50
N SER A 25 -8.14 6.94 12.85
CA SER A 25 -8.34 7.14 11.41
C SER A 25 -7.43 6.19 10.65
N SER A 26 -7.98 5.40 9.73
CA SER A 26 -7.22 4.59 8.78
C SER A 26 -7.30 5.20 7.39
N MET A 27 -6.19 5.17 6.67
CA MET A 27 -6.13 5.58 5.27
C MET A 27 -5.26 4.57 4.52
N SER A 28 -5.87 3.79 3.64
CA SER A 28 -5.16 2.89 2.75
C SER A 28 -5.22 3.37 1.30
N LEU A 29 -4.13 3.17 0.57
CA LEU A 29 -3.98 3.57 -0.82
C LEU A 29 -3.25 2.47 -1.59
N ASN A 30 -3.92 1.97 -2.63
CA ASN A 30 -3.36 1.01 -3.58
C ASN A 30 -3.21 1.67 -4.94
N LEU A 31 -1.99 1.64 -5.47
CA LEU A 31 -1.62 2.27 -6.73
C LEU A 31 -0.82 1.29 -7.57
N THR A 32 -1.18 1.19 -8.85
CA THR A 32 -0.39 0.46 -9.85
C THR A 32 -0.05 1.41 -10.99
N GLY A 33 1.23 1.49 -11.33
CA GLY A 33 1.70 2.43 -12.33
C GLY A 33 3.13 2.19 -12.74
N TYR A 34 3.66 3.13 -13.51
CA TYR A 34 5.03 3.07 -14.03
C TYR A 34 5.93 4.06 -13.31
N VAL A 35 7.13 3.62 -12.97
CA VAL A 35 8.14 4.47 -12.31
C VAL A 35 8.63 5.53 -13.31
N GLY A 36 8.42 6.80 -12.98
CA GLY A 36 8.83 7.94 -13.82
C GLY A 36 10.31 8.28 -13.76
N SER A 37 10.94 8.03 -12.62
CA SER A 37 12.33 8.36 -12.35
C SER A 37 12.96 7.29 -11.48
N THR A 38 14.25 7.02 -11.68
CA THR A 38 15.02 6.15 -10.78
C THR A 38 14.88 6.64 -9.33
N PRO A 39 14.67 5.75 -8.36
CA PRO A 39 14.57 6.15 -6.96
C PRO A 39 15.82 6.86 -6.46
N VAL A 40 15.62 7.95 -5.74
CA VAL A 40 16.69 8.74 -5.14
C VAL A 40 16.69 8.47 -3.63
N LEU A 41 17.84 8.07 -3.10
CA LEU A 41 18.04 7.93 -1.66
C LEU A 41 18.21 9.31 -1.04
N LYS A 42 17.46 9.56 0.03
CA LYS A 42 17.56 10.76 0.85
C LYS A 42 17.69 10.37 2.31
N GLU A 43 18.47 11.12 3.05
CA GLU A 43 18.55 11.01 4.50
C GLU A 43 17.72 12.15 5.11
N VAL A 44 16.76 11.78 5.97
CA VAL A 44 15.84 12.69 6.66
C VAL A 44 16.01 12.45 8.15
N GLY A 45 16.77 13.32 8.82
CA GLY A 45 17.23 13.09 10.18
C GLY A 45 18.16 11.87 10.23
N GLU A 46 17.82 10.88 11.05
CA GLU A 46 18.55 9.61 11.16
C GLU A 46 17.99 8.51 10.23
N GLN A 47 16.92 8.79 9.49
CA GLN A 47 16.24 7.81 8.66
C GLN A 47 16.59 7.95 7.18
N ARG A 48 16.64 6.81 6.49
CA ARG A 48 16.79 6.74 5.04
C ARG A 48 15.42 6.61 4.38
N VAL A 49 15.24 7.36 3.30
CA VAL A 49 14.02 7.42 2.50
C VAL A 49 14.38 7.29 1.03
N ALA A 50 13.74 6.38 0.32
CA ALA A 50 13.83 6.34 -1.14
C ALA A 50 12.61 7.03 -1.75
N SER A 51 12.85 8.07 -2.54
CA SER A 51 11.80 8.85 -3.19
C SER A 51 11.80 8.60 -4.70
N PHE A 52 10.63 8.33 -5.27
CA PHE A 52 10.43 8.27 -6.71
C PHE A 52 9.05 8.78 -7.12
N SER A 53 8.89 9.12 -8.40
CA SER A 53 7.59 9.43 -8.99
C SER A 53 7.01 8.23 -9.71
N MET A 54 5.70 8.03 -9.60
CA MET A 54 4.95 7.01 -10.33
C MET A 54 3.87 7.67 -11.19
N ALA A 55 3.83 7.27 -12.47
CA ALA A 55 2.79 7.64 -13.42
C ALA A 55 1.65 6.62 -13.34
N VAL A 56 0.46 7.11 -12.99
CA VAL A 56 -0.77 6.33 -12.99
C VAL A 56 -1.68 6.88 -14.08
N ASN A 57 -1.94 6.08 -15.10
CA ASN A 57 -2.75 6.50 -16.23
C ASN A 57 -4.21 6.11 -16.02
N ARG A 58 -5.11 7.06 -16.21
CA ARG A 58 -6.55 6.85 -16.22
C ARG A 58 -7.12 7.30 -17.56
N LYS A 59 -7.99 6.48 -18.16
CA LYS A 59 -8.87 6.93 -19.23
C LYS A 59 -10.14 7.51 -18.61
N THR A 60 -10.44 8.76 -18.95
CA THR A 60 -11.70 9.39 -18.54
C THR A 60 -12.85 8.88 -19.43
N SER A 61 -14.10 9.03 -18.98
CA SER A 61 -15.29 8.70 -19.79
C SER A 61 -15.33 9.44 -21.12
N SER A 62 -14.69 10.61 -21.20
CA SER A 62 -14.54 11.42 -22.43
C SER A 62 -13.49 10.90 -23.41
N GLY A 63 -12.83 9.78 -23.12
CA GLY A 63 -11.76 9.22 -23.95
C GLY A 63 -10.39 9.89 -23.78
N LYS A 64 -10.32 11.01 -23.06
CA LYS A 64 -9.04 11.68 -22.73
C LYS A 64 -8.23 10.83 -21.75
N GLN A 65 -6.95 10.62 -22.09
CA GLN A 65 -5.97 10.03 -21.18
C GLN A 65 -5.47 11.09 -20.20
N GLN A 66 -5.49 10.77 -18.92
CA GLN A 66 -4.95 11.62 -17.86
C GLN A 66 -3.90 10.83 -17.08
N THR A 67 -2.72 11.41 -16.95
CA THR A 67 -1.64 10.84 -16.13
C THR A 67 -1.60 11.56 -14.80
N PHE A 68 -1.74 10.79 -13.72
CA PHE A 68 -1.51 11.26 -12.36
C PHE A 68 -0.08 10.93 -11.95
N TRP A 69 0.67 11.95 -11.57
CA TRP A 69 2.01 11.79 -11.04
C TRP A 69 1.95 11.73 -9.51
N VAL A 70 2.23 10.55 -8.96
CA VAL A 70 2.26 10.32 -7.52
C VAL A 70 3.71 10.30 -7.05
N ARG A 71 4.02 11.02 -5.97
CA ARG A 71 5.32 10.88 -5.30
C ARG A 71 5.20 9.81 -4.23
N VAL A 72 6.03 8.77 -4.34
CA VAL A 72 6.12 7.67 -3.38
C VAL A 72 7.40 7.83 -2.57
N ASN A 73 7.28 7.73 -1.25
CA ASN A 73 8.40 7.74 -0.32
C ASN A 73 8.40 6.40 0.43
N CYS A 74 9.42 5.59 0.18
CA CYS A 74 9.64 4.35 0.90
C CYS A 74 10.52 4.63 2.11
N TRP A 75 10.05 4.24 3.29
CA TRP A 75 10.76 4.39 4.56
C TRP A 75 11.31 3.04 5.03
N ASN A 76 12.28 3.08 5.94
CA ASN A 76 12.86 1.90 6.61
C ASN A 76 13.48 0.90 5.62
N GLY A 77 13.52 -0.40 5.97
CA GLY A 77 14.20 -1.44 5.17
C GLY A 77 13.64 -1.67 3.76
N LEU A 78 12.51 -1.06 3.40
CA LEU A 78 11.99 -1.06 2.02
C LEU A 78 12.90 -0.29 1.05
N VAL A 79 13.69 0.64 1.58
CA VAL A 79 14.68 1.42 0.82
C VAL A 79 15.71 0.52 0.14
N ASP A 80 16.31 -0.39 0.91
CA ASP A 80 17.43 -1.22 0.43
C ASP A 80 16.96 -2.38 -0.45
N VAL A 81 15.77 -2.90 -0.18
CA VAL A 81 15.22 -4.06 -0.88
C VAL A 81 14.53 -3.64 -2.17
N VAL A 82 13.58 -2.71 -2.12
CA VAL A 82 12.64 -2.49 -3.23
C VAL A 82 13.09 -1.33 -4.11
N ALA A 83 13.52 -0.22 -3.53
CA ALA A 83 13.86 0.99 -4.30
C ALA A 83 15.22 0.91 -5.00
N MET A 84 16.25 0.37 -4.35
CA MET A 84 17.62 0.39 -4.92
C MET A 84 17.96 -0.80 -5.82
N LYS A 85 17.32 -1.97 -5.61
CA LYS A 85 17.68 -3.20 -6.34
C LYS A 85 16.73 -3.57 -7.47
N TYR A 86 15.44 -3.26 -7.35
CA TYR A 86 14.42 -3.77 -8.28
C TYR A 86 13.65 -2.68 -9.03
N LEU A 87 13.55 -1.47 -8.46
CA LEU A 87 12.91 -0.36 -9.16
C LEU A 87 13.88 0.34 -10.11
N HIS A 88 13.51 0.34 -11.39
CA HIS A 88 14.15 1.15 -12.41
C HIS A 88 13.12 2.09 -13.04
N LYS A 89 13.60 3.14 -13.72
CA LYS A 89 12.73 3.98 -14.54
C LYS A 89 12.02 3.12 -15.59
N GLY A 90 10.70 3.29 -15.69
CA GLY A 90 9.85 2.52 -16.60
C GLY A 90 9.39 1.17 -16.07
N SER A 91 9.86 0.74 -14.89
CA SER A 91 9.34 -0.49 -14.25
C SER A 91 7.87 -0.30 -13.89
N LEU A 92 7.07 -1.34 -14.13
CA LEU A 92 5.72 -1.43 -13.59
C LEU A 92 5.80 -1.83 -12.11
N CYS A 93 5.19 -1.05 -11.23
CA CYS A 93 5.15 -1.35 -9.80
C CYS A 93 3.74 -1.18 -9.25
N GLN A 94 3.42 -2.01 -8.25
CA GLN A 94 2.27 -1.83 -7.38
C GLN A 94 2.79 -1.37 -6.01
N CYS A 95 2.17 -0.32 -5.48
CA CYS A 95 2.44 0.21 -4.15
C CYS A 95 1.16 0.14 -3.33
N GLU A 96 1.30 -0.36 -2.10
CA GLU A 96 0.28 -0.35 -1.07
C GLU A 96 0.80 0.46 0.11
N ALA A 97 -0.02 1.41 0.57
CA ALA A 97 0.20 2.15 1.80
C ALA A 97 -1.03 1.93 2.68
N THR A 98 -0.81 1.61 3.96
CA THR A 98 -1.85 1.27 4.95
C THR A 98 -1.50 1.90 6.28
#